data_AF-A0AAX3W8H7-F1
#
_entry.id   AF-A0AAX3W8H7-F1
#
_cell.length_a   1.000
_cell.length_b   1.000
_cell.length_c   1.000
_cell.angle_alpha   90.00
_cell.angle_beta   90.00
_cell.angle_gamma   90.00
#
_symmetry.space_group_name_H-M   'P 1'
#
loop_
_entity.id
_entity.type
_entity.pdbx_description
1 polymer ?
#
loop_
_entity_poly.entity_id
_entity_poly.type
_entity_poly.pdbx_seq_one_letter_code
_entity_poly.pdbx_strand_id
1 'polypeptide(L)'
;MNGMINSNIENNERGLLPYPIILAANKGEPEAMKVVVLHYGSYMTSLSMRKLRDEQGNTYWGIDEDTREHLRAKLMQSVLAFKI
;
A
#
# COMPACT_ATOMS: atom_id res chain seq x y z
N MET A 1 19.94 -22.44 -6.50
CA MET A 1 20.04 -21.11 -7.16
C MET A 1 18.61 -20.62 -7.34
N ASN A 2 18.09 -19.58 -6.69
CA ASN A 2 18.62 -18.38 -6.05
C ASN A 2 17.97 -18.25 -4.65
N GLY A 3 18.61 -17.85 -3.55
CA GLY A 3 19.65 -16.83 -3.43
C GLY A 3 19.02 -15.56 -2.84
N MET A 4 19.07 -15.42 -1.51
CA MET A 4 18.80 -14.21 -0.70
C MET A 4 17.35 -13.69 -0.59
N ILE A 5 16.57 -14.30 0.32
CA ILE A 5 15.58 -13.53 1.08
C ILE A 5 16.34 -13.00 2.29
N ASN A 6 16.97 -11.83 2.12
CA ASN A 6 17.78 -11.20 3.16
C ASN A 6 16.93 -10.94 4.41
N SER A 7 17.31 -11.66 5.46
CA SER A 7 17.02 -11.48 6.87
C SER A 7 17.35 -10.07 7.35
N ASN A 8 16.45 -9.10 7.08
CA ASN A 8 16.47 -7.75 7.65
C ASN A 8 15.06 -7.22 7.99
N ILE A 9 14.05 -8.11 8.09
CA ILE A 9 12.69 -7.77 8.58
C ILE A 9 12.56 -8.03 10.09
N GLU A 10 13.59 -8.57 10.74
CA GLU A 10 13.51 -9.01 12.14
C GLU A 10 13.82 -7.92 13.18
N ASN A 11 13.99 -6.65 12.76
CA ASN A 11 14.24 -5.54 13.68
C ASN A 11 13.34 -4.32 13.41
N ASN A 12 12.03 -4.50 13.19
CA ASN A 12 11.10 -3.37 13.27
C ASN A 12 9.90 -3.69 14.16
N GLU A 13 10.06 -3.34 15.43
CA GLU A 13 9.04 -3.38 16.46
C GLU A 13 7.73 -2.75 15.92
N ARG A 14 6.66 -3.56 15.82
CA ARG A 14 5.25 -3.18 15.46
C ARG A 14 4.87 -3.07 13.98
N GLY A 15 5.68 -3.52 13.03
CA GLY A 15 5.24 -3.63 11.63
C GLY A 15 5.23 -2.30 10.87
N LEU A 16 6.12 -1.38 11.22
CA LEU A 16 6.36 -0.15 10.46
C LEU A 16 7.31 -0.41 9.27
N LEU A 17 7.33 0.52 8.32
CA LEU A 17 8.35 0.53 7.26
C LEU A 17 9.68 1.05 7.80
N PRO A 18 10.83 0.51 7.35
CA PRO A 18 12.14 1.06 7.70
C PRO A 18 12.27 2.51 7.23
N TYR A 19 12.81 3.39 8.07
CA TYR A 19 13.01 4.80 7.73
C TYR A 19 13.78 5.02 6.41
N PRO A 20 14.84 4.27 6.07
CA PRO A 20 15.52 4.41 4.78
C PRO A 20 14.59 4.23 3.56
N ILE A 21 13.61 3.33 3.66
CA ILE A 21 12.62 3.10 2.59
C ILE A 21 11.67 4.30 2.48
N ILE A 22 11.22 4.85 3.61
CA ILE A 22 10.34 6.02 3.62
C ILE A 22 11.06 7.22 3.01
N LEU A 23 12.32 7.45 3.39
CA LEU A 23 13.15 8.53 2.85
C LEU A 23 13.39 8.39 1.35
N ALA A 24 13.70 7.18 0.88
CA ALA A 24 13.87 6.89 -0.54
C ALA A 24 12.58 7.14 -1.34
N ALA A 25 11.44 6.67 -0.82
CA ALA A 25 10.13 6.87 -1.45
C ALA A 25 9.74 8.36 -1.52
N ASN A 26 10.01 9.13 -0.45
CA ASN A 26 9.79 10.58 -0.42
C ASN A 26 10.63 11.34 -1.46
N LYS A 27 11.85 10.86 -1.74
CA LYS A 27 12.72 11.38 -2.81
C LYS A 27 12.27 10.97 -4.22
N GLY A 28 11.18 10.22 -4.35
CA GLY A 28 10.62 9.78 -5.63
C GLY A 28 11.24 8.51 -6.20
N GLU A 29 11.96 7.71 -5.39
CA GLU A 29 12.52 6.44 -5.85
C GLU A 29 11.39 5.41 -6.13
N PRO A 30 11.27 4.89 -7.37
CA PRO A 30 10.12 4.04 -7.74
C PRO A 30 10.04 2.72 -6.97
N GLU A 31 11.18 2.05 -6.74
CA GLU A 31 11.21 0.79 -6.01
C GLU A 31 10.84 0.97 -4.54
N ALA A 32 11.33 2.03 -3.91
CA ALA A 32 10.93 2.37 -2.54
C ALA A 32 9.42 2.69 -2.46
N MET A 33 8.88 3.48 -3.41
CA MET A 33 7.45 3.78 -3.47
C MET A 33 6.60 2.51 -3.61
N LYS A 34 7.03 1.56 -4.44
CA LYS A 34 6.37 0.26 -4.60
C LYS A 34 6.32 -0.53 -3.28
N VAL A 35 7.41 -0.52 -2.51
CA VAL A 35 7.45 -1.14 -1.18
C VAL A 35 6.45 -0.46 -0.23
N VAL A 36 6.38 0.88 -0.23
CA VAL A 36 5.40 1.61 0.59
C VAL A 36 3.97 1.23 0.21
N VAL A 37 3.63 1.24 -1.08
CA VAL A 37 2.28 0.90 -1.55
C VAL A 37 1.93 -0.55 -1.23
N LEU A 38 2.87 -1.48 -1.40
CA LEU A 38 2.65 -2.89 -1.06
C LEU A 38 2.38 -3.08 0.44
N HIS A 39 3.12 -2.38 1.29
CA HIS A 39 2.95 -2.44 2.73
C HIS A 39 1.55 -2.02 3.19
N TYR A 40 0.98 -0.96 2.60
CA TYR A 40 -0.37 -0.50 2.92
C TYR A 40 -1.48 -1.19 2.10
N GLY A 41 -1.15 -2.16 1.23
CA GLY A 41 -2.08 -2.80 0.30
C GLY A 41 -3.28 -3.48 0.98
N SER A 42 -3.04 -4.20 2.08
CA SER A 42 -4.10 -4.87 2.84
C SER A 42 -5.05 -3.88 3.52
N TYR A 43 -4.50 -2.78 4.05
CA TYR A 43 -5.29 -1.72 4.67
C TYR A 43 -6.12 -0.94 3.65
N MET A 44 -5.57 -0.61 2.49
CA MET A 44 -6.34 -0.02 1.40
C MET A 44 -7.45 -0.97 0.92
N THR A 45 -7.17 -2.28 0.86
CA THR A 45 -8.16 -3.28 0.49
C THR A 45 -9.31 -3.33 1.50
N SER A 46 -9.02 -3.35 2.81
CA SER A 46 -10.06 -3.37 3.84
C SER A 46 -10.91 -2.09 3.83
N LEU A 47 -10.30 -0.92 3.66
CA LEU A 47 -11.02 0.35 3.53
C LEU A 47 -11.86 0.45 2.25
N SER A 48 -11.50 -0.31 1.21
CA SER A 48 -12.22 -0.32 -0.05
C SER A 48 -13.37 -1.33 -0.08
N MET A 49 -13.53 -2.16 0.95
CA MET A 49 -14.65 -3.11 1.04
C MET A 49 -15.97 -2.37 1.24
N ARG A 50 -16.93 -2.61 0.35
CA ARG A 50 -18.30 -2.08 0.47
C ARG A 50 -19.32 -3.04 -0.13
N LYS A 51 -20.59 -2.74 0.11
CA LYS A 51 -21.70 -3.39 -0.58
C LYS A 51 -21.77 -2.88 -2.02
N LEU A 52 -21.57 -3.77 -2.98
CA LEU A 52 -21.68 -3.51 -4.42
C LEU A 52 -22.93 -4.18 -4.96
N ARG A 53 -23.41 -3.69 -6.11
CA ARG A 53 -24.51 -4.30 -6.85
C ARG A 53 -23.97 -4.88 -8.16
N ASP A 54 -24.33 -6.11 -8.45
CA ASP A 54 -24.08 -6.70 -9.76
C ASP A 54 -25.12 -6.21 -10.79
N GLU A 55 -24.92 -6.60 -12.05
CA GLU A 55 -25.82 -6.28 -13.16
C GLU A 55 -27.23 -6.88 -13.00
N GLN A 56 -27.35 -7.92 -12.17
CA GLN A 56 -28.61 -8.60 -11.87
C GLN A 56 -29.35 -7.96 -10.67
N GLY A 57 -28.77 -6.93 -10.05
CA GLY A 57 -29.33 -6.20 -8.91
C GLY A 57 -29.05 -6.84 -7.55
N ASN A 58 -28.29 -7.93 -7.47
CA ASN A 58 -27.91 -8.55 -6.21
C ASN A 58 -26.86 -7.72 -5.50
N THR A 59 -26.97 -7.61 -4.17
CA THR A 59 -25.99 -6.90 -3.34
C THR A 59 -25.04 -7.88 -2.69
N TYR A 60 -23.72 -7.66 -2.85
CA TYR A 60 -22.68 -8.48 -2.24
C TYR A 60 -21.56 -7.60 -1.67
N TRP A 61 -20.74 -8.17 -0.79
CA TRP A 61 -19.52 -7.50 -0.31
C TRP A 61 -18.40 -7.67 -1.33
N GLY A 62 -17.88 -6.57 -1.84
CA GLY A 62 -16.78 -6.55 -2.80
C GLY A 62 -15.83 -5.40 -2.54
N ILE A 63 -14.69 -5.45 -3.22
CA ILE A 63 -13.71 -4.35 -3.22
C ILE A 63 -14.18 -3.33 -4.26
N ASP A 64 -14.36 -2.09 -3.84
CA ASP A 64 -14.53 -0.98 -4.76
C ASP A 64 -13.18 -0.56 -5.32
N GLU A 65 -12.95 -0.94 -6.58
CA GLU A 65 -11.68 -0.74 -7.26
C GLU A 65 -11.33 0.73 -7.44
N ASP A 66 -12.32 1.59 -7.73
CA ASP A 66 -12.13 3.03 -7.88
C ASP A 66 -11.62 3.66 -6.59
N THR A 67 -12.17 3.22 -5.46
CA THR A 67 -11.75 3.69 -4.14
C THR A 67 -10.38 3.15 -3.77
N ARG A 68 -10.09 1.89 -4.08
CA ARG A 68 -8.77 1.30 -3.85
C ARG A 68 -7.70 2.06 -4.64
N GLU A 69 -7.97 2.37 -5.90
CA GLU A 69 -7.06 3.13 -6.75
C GLU A 69 -6.93 4.59 -6.29
N HIS A 70 -8.03 5.20 -5.84
CA HIS A 70 -7.99 6.54 -5.25
C HIS A 70 -7.12 6.59 -3.98
N LEU A 71 -7.28 5.62 -3.07
CA LEU A 71 -6.46 5.49 -1.87
C LEU A 71 -4.99 5.29 -2.21
N ARG A 72 -4.68 4.45 -3.21
CA ARG A 72 -3.32 4.22 -3.71
C ARG A 72 -2.70 5.52 -4.23
N ALA A 73 -3.40 6.25 -5.09
CA ALA A 73 -2.93 7.52 -5.64
C ALA A 73 -2.70 8.56 -4.54
N LYS A 74 -3.63 8.66 -3.57
CA LYS A 74 -3.51 9.56 -2.42
C LYS A 74 -2.33 9.20 -1.53
N LEU A 75 -2.08 7.92 -1.29
CA LEU A 75 -0.92 7.47 -0.52
C LEU A 75 0.38 7.90 -1.21
N MET A 76 0.53 7.64 -2.52
CA MET A 76 1.72 8.02 -3.28
C MET A 76 1.96 9.54 -3.24
N GLN A 77 0.92 10.34 -3.48
CA GLN A 77 1.00 11.81 -3.38
C GLN A 77 1.42 12.26 -1.98
N SER A 78 0.83 11.65 -0.94
CA SER A 78 1.12 12.02 0.45
C SER A 78 2.56 11.68 0.84
N VAL A 79 3.11 10.56 0.37
CA VAL A 79 4.50 10.17 0.61
C VAL A 79 5.47 11.17 -0.03
N LEU A 80 5.19 11.61 -1.25
CA LEU A 80 6.01 12.63 -1.94
C LEU A 80 5.93 14.01 -1.27
N ALA A 81 4.77 14.37 -0.73
CA ALA A 81 4.57 15.64 -0.03
C ALA A 81 4.93 15.59 1.46
N PHE A 82 5.32 14.42 1.98
CA PHE A 82 5.59 14.22 3.40
C PHE A 82 6.80 15.05 3.83
N LYS A 83 6.64 15.80 4.93
CA LYS A 83 7.74 16.56 5.52
C LYS A 83 8.52 15.62 6.44
N ILE A 84 9.75 15.32 6.04
CA ILE A 84 10.74 14.58 6.83
C ILE A 84 11.55 15.57 7.67
#